data_AF-A0A7C6B6D5-F1
#
_entry.id   AF-A0A7C6B6D5-F1
#
_cell.length_a   1.000
_cell.length_b   1.000
_cell.length_c   1.000
_cell.angle_alpha   90.00
_cell.angle_beta   90.00
_cell.angle_gamma   90.00
#
_symmetry.space_group_name_H-M   'P 1'
#
loop_
_entity.id
_entity.type
_entity.pdbx_description
1 polymer ?
#
loop_
_entity_poly.entity_id
_entity_poly.type
_entity_poly.pdbx_seq_one_letter_code
_entity_poly.pdbx_strand_id
1 'polypeptide(L)'
;KDEIEVLFRDVPSYYIDPAKCQACMTCARRCPVGAIDSKKNMVHIIDQERCIKCGTCLDACPPKFGAVTKIIGAPVPPPVSEEKRVIVRKGEKA
;
A
#
# COMPACT_ATOMS: atom_id res chain seq x y z
N LYS A 1 16.93 -28.95 -1.53
CA LYS A 1 15.75 -28.32 -0.85
C LYS A 1 15.92 -26.80 -0.81
N ASP A 2 16.82 -26.26 -1.65
CA ASP A 2 17.51 -24.98 -1.43
C ASP A 2 17.17 -23.95 -2.51
N GLU A 3 16.69 -24.38 -3.69
CA GLU A 3 16.28 -23.46 -4.77
C GLU A 3 14.98 -22.70 -4.45
N ILE A 4 14.08 -23.32 -3.67
CA ILE A 4 12.80 -22.72 -3.29
C ILE A 4 13.02 -21.57 -2.30
N GLU A 5 13.94 -21.72 -1.36
CA GLU A 5 14.21 -20.68 -0.35
C GLU A 5 14.87 -19.42 -0.94
N VAL A 6 15.59 -19.54 -2.06
CA VAL A 6 16.16 -18.40 -2.79
C VAL A 6 15.06 -17.67 -3.55
N LEU A 7 14.16 -18.40 -4.22
CA LEU A 7 13.01 -17.83 -4.95
C LEU A 7 12.05 -17.02 -4.05
N PHE A 8 11.89 -17.40 -2.77
CA PHE A 8 11.06 -16.65 -1.83
C PHE A 8 11.70 -15.37 -1.28
N ARG A 9 13.02 -15.20 -1.37
CA ARG A 9 13.72 -14.00 -0.84
C ARG A 9 13.54 -12.76 -1.72
N ASP A 10 13.37 -12.95 -3.02
CA ASP A 10 13.34 -11.86 -4.00
C ASP A 10 11.94 -11.35 -4.36
N VAL A 11 10.89 -11.92 -3.77
CA VAL A 11 9.52 -11.54 -4.11
C VAL A 11 9.18 -10.19 -3.49
N PRO A 12 8.98 -9.13 -4.30
CA PRO A 12 8.71 -7.81 -3.77
C PRO A 12 7.27 -7.75 -3.27
N SER A 13 7.09 -7.16 -2.10
CA SER A 13 5.77 -6.81 -1.58
C SER A 13 5.63 -5.30 -1.50
N TYR A 14 4.39 -4.81 -1.58
CA TYR A 14 4.11 -3.38 -1.56
C TYR A 14 3.22 -3.06 -0.35
N TYR A 15 3.64 -2.07 0.42
CA TYR A 15 2.92 -1.62 1.61
C TYR A 15 2.58 -0.13 1.51
N ILE A 16 1.40 0.26 1.97
CA ILE A 16 1.00 1.67 2.07
C ILE A 16 1.15 2.10 3.51
N ASP A 17 2.02 3.09 3.73
CA ASP A 17 2.23 3.74 5.00
C ASP A 17 1.00 4.59 5.38
N PRO A 18 0.27 4.24 6.44
CA PRO A 18 -0.91 4.97 6.88
C PRO A 18 -0.60 6.41 7.32
N ALA A 19 0.61 6.70 7.78
CA ALA A 19 0.98 8.04 8.23
C ALA A 19 1.18 9.02 7.07
N LYS A 20 1.51 8.50 5.87
CA LYS A 20 1.81 9.30 4.68
C LYS A 20 0.67 9.32 3.67
N CYS A 21 -0.20 8.31 3.69
CA CYS A 21 -1.30 8.19 2.75
C CYS A 21 -2.33 9.30 2.95
N GLN A 22 -2.66 10.02 1.88
CA GLN A 22 -3.63 11.14 1.88
C GLN A 22 -5.00 10.77 1.30
N ALA A 23 -5.32 9.48 1.21
CA ALA A 23 -6.57 8.97 0.61
C ALA A 23 -6.87 9.50 -0.81
N CYS A 24 -5.85 9.76 -1.64
CA CYS A 24 -6.02 10.35 -2.98
C CYS A 24 -6.61 9.40 -4.05
N MET A 25 -6.64 8.09 -3.77
CA MET A 25 -7.22 7.02 -4.62
C MET A 25 -6.50 6.79 -5.96
N THR A 26 -5.37 7.45 -6.23
CA THR A 26 -4.61 7.27 -7.46
C THR A 26 -4.07 5.84 -7.61
N CYS A 27 -3.52 5.27 -6.54
CA CYS A 27 -2.99 3.91 -6.55
C CYS A 27 -4.08 2.87 -6.87
N ALA A 28 -5.28 3.01 -6.28
CA ALA A 28 -6.39 2.09 -6.51
C ALA A 28 -6.88 2.12 -7.96
N ARG A 29 -7.00 3.30 -8.57
CA ARG A 29 -7.39 3.46 -9.99
C ARG A 29 -6.38 2.87 -10.97
N ARG A 30 -5.10 2.81 -10.59
CA ARG A 30 -4.03 2.26 -11.43
C ARG A 30 -3.81 0.77 -11.19
N CYS A 31 -4.41 0.17 -10.17
CA CYS A 31 -4.22 -1.24 -9.87
C CYS A 31 -4.96 -2.11 -10.91
N PRO A 32 -4.28 -2.95 -11.70
CA PRO A 32 -4.91 -3.73 -12.77
C PRO A 32 -5.83 -4.84 -12.24
N VAL A 33 -5.60 -5.30 -11.00
CA VAL A 33 -6.33 -6.41 -10.35
C VAL A 33 -7.28 -5.93 -9.25
N GLY A 34 -7.36 -4.61 -9.01
CA GLY A 34 -8.19 -4.05 -7.95
C GLY A 34 -7.84 -4.56 -6.54
N ALA A 35 -6.56 -4.83 -6.27
CA ALA A 35 -6.09 -5.34 -4.98
C ALA A 35 -5.94 -4.26 -3.88
N ILE A 36 -6.44 -3.04 -4.10
CA ILE A 36 -6.29 -1.93 -3.16
C ILE A 36 -7.66 -1.59 -2.60
N ASP A 37 -7.83 -1.79 -1.30
CA ASP A 37 -9.00 -1.31 -0.55
C ASP A 37 -8.87 0.20 -0.38
N SER A 38 -9.64 0.94 -1.17
CA SER A 38 -9.70 2.38 -1.12
C SER A 38 -11.08 2.88 -0.73
N LYS A 39 -11.18 3.49 0.45
CA LYS A 39 -12.41 4.09 0.96
C LYS A 39 -12.26 5.62 1.08
N LYS A 40 -13.39 6.32 1.03
CA LYS A 40 -13.42 7.79 1.13
C LYS A 40 -12.89 8.22 2.51
N ASN A 41 -11.97 9.18 2.53
CA ASN A 41 -11.32 9.69 3.76
C ASN A 41 -10.60 8.61 4.58
N MET A 42 -10.20 7.50 3.96
CA MET A 42 -9.49 6.43 4.65
C MET A 42 -8.17 6.12 3.95
N VAL A 43 -7.17 5.75 4.73
CA VAL A 43 -5.92 5.20 4.27
C VAL A 43 -6.20 3.95 3.44
N HIS A 44 -5.62 3.94 2.24
CA HIS A 44 -5.70 2.82 1.32
C HIS A 44 -4.82 1.66 1.78
N ILE A 45 -5.30 0.43 1.64
CA ILE A 45 -4.58 -0.78 2.03
C ILE A 45 -4.45 -1.71 0.83
N ILE A 46 -3.25 -2.29 0.66
CA ILE A 46 -3.01 -3.30 -0.37
C ILE A 46 -3.30 -4.68 0.20
N ASP A 47 -4.27 -5.36 -0.38
CA ASP A 47 -4.56 -6.77 -0.17
C ASP A 47 -3.44 -7.60 -0.81
N GLN A 48 -2.61 -8.24 0.02
CA GLN A 48 -1.46 -9.02 -0.46
C GLN A 48 -1.86 -10.36 -1.09
N GLU A 49 -3.05 -10.89 -0.78
CA GLU A 49 -3.55 -12.13 -1.37
C GLU A 49 -3.94 -11.88 -2.83
N ARG A 50 -4.47 -10.69 -3.13
CA ARG A 50 -4.86 -10.27 -4.48
C ARG A 50 -3.73 -9.57 -5.23
N CYS A 51 -2.68 -9.10 -4.55
CA CYS A 51 -1.62 -8.32 -5.17
C CYS A 51 -0.71 -9.19 -6.05
N ILE A 52 -0.69 -8.90 -7.35
CA ILE A 52 0.24 -9.53 -8.31
C ILE A 52 1.63 -8.89 -8.33
N LYS A 53 1.93 -7.97 -7.41
CA LYS A 53 3.26 -7.37 -7.23
C LYS A 53 3.80 -6.65 -8.46
N CYS A 54 2.90 -6.06 -9.26
CA CYS A 54 3.22 -5.32 -10.48
C CYS A 54 3.95 -3.98 -10.26
N GLY A 55 3.92 -3.43 -9.03
CA GLY A 55 4.58 -2.16 -8.69
C GLY A 55 3.90 -0.89 -9.18
N THR A 56 2.76 -0.98 -9.86
CA THR A 56 2.04 0.20 -10.35
C THR A 56 1.59 1.13 -9.23
N CYS A 57 1.29 0.59 -8.04
CA CYS A 57 0.93 1.42 -6.88
C CYS A 57 2.07 2.34 -6.44
N LEU A 58 3.32 1.88 -6.52
CA LEU A 58 4.51 2.65 -6.17
C LEU A 58 4.70 3.83 -7.13
N ASP A 59 4.59 3.56 -8.44
CA ASP A 59 4.71 4.58 -9.49
C ASP A 59 3.54 5.59 -9.46
N ALA A 60 2.32 5.10 -9.20
CA ALA A 60 1.13 5.93 -9.12
C ALA A 60 1.07 6.81 -7.86
N CYS A 61 1.84 6.49 -6.82
CA CYS A 61 1.85 7.26 -5.58
C CYS A 61 2.68 8.54 -5.79
N PRO A 62 2.11 9.75 -5.57
CA PRO A 62 2.87 10.98 -5.74
C PRO A 62 4.11 10.97 -4.84
N PRO A 63 5.30 11.32 -5.37
CA PRO A 63 6.53 11.36 -4.58
C PRO A 63 6.47 12.39 -3.44
N LYS A 64 5.57 13.38 -3.55
CA LYS A 64 5.26 14.35 -2.48
C LYS A 64 4.80 13.67 -1.18
N PHE A 65 4.07 12.56 -1.28
CA PHE A 65 3.62 11.79 -0.13
C PHE A 65 4.53 10.59 0.12
N GLY A 66 4.95 9.90 -0.96
CA GLY A 66 5.82 8.71 -0.85
C GLY A 66 5.24 7.65 0.10
N ALA A 67 3.93 7.42 0.01
CA ALA A 67 3.22 6.56 0.95
C ALA A 67 3.39 5.06 0.63
N VAL A 68 3.76 4.70 -0.59
CA VAL A 68 3.97 3.29 -0.96
C VAL A 68 5.44 2.93 -0.77
N THR A 69 5.69 1.83 -0.06
CA THR A 69 7.03 1.28 0.18
C THR A 69 7.15 -0.12 -0.42
N LYS A 70 8.28 -0.41 -1.05
CA LYS A 70 8.64 -1.75 -1.54
C LYS A 70 9.39 -2.49 -0.42
N ILE A 71 8.91 -3.67 -0.05
CA ILE A 71 9.51 -4.56 0.95
C ILE A 71 10.02 -5.80 0.21
N ILE A 72 11.27 -6.22 0.47
CA ILE A 72 11.87 -7.42 -0.11
C ILE A 72 12.35 -8.29 1.05
N GLY A 73 12.00 -9.58 1.05
CA GLY A 73 12.47 -10.54 2.06
C GLY A 73 11.87 -10.41 3.47
N ALA A 74 10.84 -9.58 3.68
CA ALA A 74 10.13 -9.46 4.96
C ALA A 74 8.61 -9.60 4.77
N PRO A 75 7.90 -10.17 5.78
CA PRO A 75 6.45 -10.29 5.73
C PRO A 75 5.80 -8.90 5.76
N VAL A 76 4.77 -8.71 4.96
CA VAL A 76 4.01 -7.45 4.94
C VAL A 76 3.29 -7.31 6.27
N PRO A 77 3.37 -6.14 6.92
CA PRO A 77 2.64 -5.91 8.16
C PRO A 77 1.12 -6.09 7.91
N PRO A 78 0.40 -6.69 8.88
CA PRO A 78 -1.02 -6.94 8.71
C PRO A 78 -1.78 -5.62 8.50
N PRO A 79 -2.90 -5.67 7.75
CA PRO A 79 -3.69 -4.48 7.49
C PRO A 79 -4.18 -3.89 8.82
N VAL A 80 -3.99 -2.59 9.01
CA VAL A 80 -4.44 -1.89 10.22
C VAL A 80 -5.97 -1.94 10.33
N SER A 81 -6.50 -1.95 11.57
CA SER A 81 -7.94 -1.93 11.83
C SER A 81 -8.63 -0.73 11.19
N GLU A 82 -9.89 -0.89 10.79
CA GLU A 82 -10.63 0.12 10.01
C GLU A 82 -10.67 1.50 10.68
N GLU A 83 -10.81 1.55 12.01
CA GLU A 83 -10.81 2.80 12.78
C GLU A 83 -9.50 3.60 12.65
N LYS A 84 -8.35 2.93 12.52
CA LYS A 84 -7.04 3.57 12.37
C LYS A 84 -6.77 4.04 10.94
N ARG A 85 -7.63 3.67 9.99
CA ARG A 85 -7.52 4.12 8.60
C ARG A 85 -8.16 5.49 8.39
N VAL A 86 -9.00 5.98 9.29
CA VAL A 86 -9.69 7.27 9.10
C VAL A 86 -8.70 8.43 9.15
N ILE A 87 -8.59 9.19 8.05
CA ILE A 87 -7.74 10.38 8.02
C ILE A 87 -8.52 11.53 8.67
N VAL A 88 -8.17 11.85 9.91
CA VAL A 88 -8.65 13.07 10.57
C VAL A 88 -7.76 14.24 10.11
N ARG A 89 -8.24 15.00 9.12
CA ARG A 89 -7.57 16.23 8.70
C ARG A 89 -7.70 17.29 9.80
N LYS A 90 -6.62 17.52 10.54
CA LYS A 90 -6.54 18.61 11.51
C LYS A 90 -6.12 19.88 10.77
N GLY A 91 -7.08 20.69 10.32
CA GLY A 91 -6.82 22.07 9.91
C GLY A 91 -7.55 22.57 8.66
N GLU A 92 -8.77 23.06 8.86
CA GLU A 92 -9.09 24.42 8.42
C GLU A 92 -8.67 25.32 9.60
N LYS A 93 -7.54 26.01 9.46
CA LYS A 93 -7.18 27.17 10.29
C LYS A 93 -6.77 28.28 9.34
N ALA A 94 -7.40 29.44 9.56
CA ALA A 94 -7.35 30.72 8.88
C ALA A 94 -8.17 30.81 7.58
#